data_AF-A0A7Y6Z7U0-F1
#
_entry.id   AF-A0A7Y6Z7U0-F1
#
_cell.length_a   1.000
_cell.length_b   1.000
_cell.length_c   1.000
_cell.angle_alpha   90.00
_cell.angle_beta   90.00
_cell.angle_gamma   90.00
#
_symmetry.space_group_name_H-M   'P 1'
#
loop_
_entity.id
_entity.type
_entity.pdbx_description
1 polymer ?
#
loop_
_entity_poly.entity_id
_entity_poly.type
_entity_poly.pdbx_seq_one_letter_code
_entity_poly.pdbx_strand_id
1 'polypeptide(L)'
;MTNARKVVAKLASDQELQSFLERELGERAATISLVPTSGSPGPTLPLDWSAARAYYDEYCRNGNNCSDGEFTLDCTHFVCHGLSSGGVKVENPTATCDSGYGIRVADLAAAFKNASDRYSNVSRVDSFGNTKAGDFCFVVSWFGLSKDHAMVAAERIDAKGGKVWGHTNARCGENASWAGETLVVYRIS
;
A
#
# COMPACT_ATOMS: atom_id res chain seq x y z
N MET A 1 19.07 18.50 -29.75
CA MET A 1 18.13 17.46 -29.26
C MET A 1 18.62 17.00 -27.90
N THR A 2 18.06 17.55 -26.82
CA THR A 2 18.38 17.13 -25.46
C THR A 2 17.77 15.75 -25.22
N ASN A 3 18.60 14.76 -24.88
CA ASN A 3 18.15 13.48 -24.37
C ASN A 3 17.39 13.74 -23.07
N ALA A 4 16.07 13.88 -23.14
CA ALA A 4 15.22 13.84 -21.95
C ALA A 4 15.45 12.47 -21.30
N ARG A 5 16.17 12.46 -20.17
CA ARG A 5 16.27 11.25 -19.34
C ARG A 5 14.84 10.81 -19.04
N LYS A 6 14.43 9.64 -19.52
CA LYS A 6 13.17 9.02 -19.11
C LYS A 6 13.24 8.86 -17.60
N VAL A 7 12.42 9.63 -16.88
CA VAL A 7 12.34 9.54 -15.43
C VAL A 7 11.61 8.23 -15.12
N VAL A 8 12.31 7.29 -14.50
CA VAL A 8 11.74 6.02 -14.04
C VAL A 8 11.47 6.10 -12.55
N ALA A 9 10.62 5.21 -12.04
CA ALA A 9 10.43 5.03 -10.62
C ALA A 9 11.73 4.57 -9.95
N LYS A 10 11.86 4.86 -8.67
CA LYS A 10 12.87 4.25 -7.79
C LYS A 10 12.22 3.64 -6.56
N LEU A 11 12.87 2.64 -6.00
CA LEU A 11 12.54 2.20 -4.66
C LEU A 11 13.17 3.18 -3.66
N ALA A 12 12.39 3.58 -2.67
CA ALA A 12 12.86 4.35 -1.53
C ALA A 12 14.00 3.58 -0.84
N SER A 13 14.86 4.30 -0.14
CA SER A 13 15.72 3.76 0.91
C SER A 13 14.94 3.61 2.23
N ASP A 14 15.55 3.03 3.27
CA ASP A 14 15.01 3.07 4.63
C ASP A 14 14.95 4.51 5.17
N GLN A 15 15.98 5.32 4.88
CA GLN A 15 16.04 6.71 5.32
C GLN A 15 14.92 7.55 4.69
N GLU A 16 14.67 7.40 3.39
CA GLU A 16 13.59 8.13 2.71
C GLU A 16 12.22 7.76 3.25
N LEU A 17 11.98 6.47 3.53
CA LEU A 17 10.75 6.03 4.18
C LEU A 17 10.64 6.60 5.59
N GLN A 18 11.71 6.54 6.39
CA GLN A 18 11.71 7.05 7.75
C GLN A 18 11.41 8.55 7.79
N SER A 19 12.03 9.35 6.91
CA SER A 19 11.74 10.79 6.82
C SER A 19 10.31 11.08 6.38
N PHE A 20 9.72 10.25 5.50
CA PHE A 20 8.30 10.34 5.15
C PHE A 20 7.42 10.07 6.39
N LEU A 21 7.66 8.98 7.12
CA LEU A 21 6.87 8.61 8.29
C LEU A 21 6.99 9.63 9.43
N GLU A 22 8.20 10.15 9.69
CA GLU A 22 8.42 11.18 10.70
C GLU A 22 7.66 12.47 10.38
N ARG A 23 7.65 12.87 9.11
CA ARG A 23 6.92 14.07 8.67
C ARG A 23 5.41 13.91 8.80
N GLU A 24 4.87 12.77 8.39
CA GLU A 24 3.41 12.55 8.34
C GLU A 24 2.82 12.13 9.70
N LEU A 25 3.58 11.40 10.52
CA LEU A 25 3.06 10.72 11.71
C LEU A 25 3.85 11.01 13.00
N GLY A 26 5.10 11.47 12.90
CA GLY A 26 6.00 11.64 14.05
C GLY A 26 6.12 10.36 14.87
N GLU A 27 6.05 10.48 16.20
CA GLU A 27 6.16 9.35 17.14
C GLU A 27 5.06 8.29 16.96
N ARG A 28 3.90 8.67 16.40
CA ARG A 28 2.80 7.72 16.16
C ARG A 28 3.15 6.64 15.15
N ALA A 29 4.15 6.87 14.29
CA ALA A 29 4.58 5.87 13.32
C ALA A 29 4.95 4.52 13.98
N ALA A 30 5.52 4.54 15.20
CA ALA A 30 5.94 3.33 15.91
C ALA A 30 4.77 2.53 16.51
N THR A 31 3.58 3.12 16.66
CA THR A 31 2.44 2.47 17.34
C THR A 31 1.45 1.82 16.38
N ILE A 32 1.60 2.09 15.08
CA ILE A 32 0.72 1.58 14.03
C ILE A 32 1.26 0.24 13.55
N SER A 33 0.44 -0.81 13.53
CA SER A 33 0.90 -2.14 13.17
C SER A 33 -0.11 -2.91 12.32
N LEU A 34 0.35 -3.92 11.58
CA LEU A 34 -0.56 -4.92 11.01
C LEU A 34 -0.83 -6.00 12.05
N VAL A 35 -2.10 -6.40 12.19
CA VAL A 35 -2.52 -7.47 13.10
C VAL A 35 -3.54 -8.41 12.43
N PRO A 36 -3.64 -9.67 12.88
CA PRO A 36 -4.74 -10.53 12.50
C PRO A 36 -6.10 -9.94 12.90
N THR A 37 -7.11 -10.06 12.05
CA THR A 37 -8.48 -9.64 12.41
C THR A 37 -9.06 -10.45 13.57
N SER A 38 -8.62 -11.70 13.73
CA SER A 38 -8.99 -12.60 14.84
C SER A 38 -8.33 -12.24 16.20
N GLY A 39 -7.42 -11.27 16.22
CA GLY A 39 -6.86 -10.68 17.44
C GLY A 39 -5.73 -11.47 18.14
N SER A 40 -5.38 -12.67 17.68
CA SER A 40 -4.26 -13.44 18.26
C SER A 40 -2.98 -13.27 17.44
N PRO A 41 -1.98 -12.49 17.90
CA PRO A 41 -0.73 -12.32 17.17
C PRO A 41 0.11 -13.61 17.22
N GLY A 42 0.32 -14.21 16.04
CA GLY A 42 1.29 -15.29 15.83
C GLY A 42 2.64 -14.77 15.30
N PRO A 43 3.59 -15.67 14.99
CA PRO A 43 4.86 -15.30 14.34
C PRO A 43 4.68 -14.83 12.89
N THR A 44 3.51 -15.09 12.29
CA THR A 44 3.16 -14.75 10.91
C THR A 44 1.81 -14.04 10.84
N LEU A 45 1.62 -13.19 9.84
CA LEU A 45 0.29 -12.66 9.49
C LEU A 45 -0.49 -13.69 8.67
N PRO A 46 -1.76 -13.98 9.02
CA PRO A 46 -2.57 -14.98 8.32
C PRO A 46 -3.29 -14.35 7.11
N LEU A 47 -2.54 -13.74 6.20
CA LEU A 47 -3.15 -13.15 5.01
C LEU A 47 -3.63 -14.24 4.04
N ASP A 48 -4.94 -14.37 3.88
CA ASP A 48 -5.54 -15.06 2.74
C ASP A 48 -5.49 -14.15 1.51
N TRP A 49 -4.43 -14.33 0.72
CA TRP A 49 -4.27 -13.58 -0.52
C TRP A 49 -5.40 -13.84 -1.54
N SER A 50 -6.00 -15.03 -1.55
CA SER A 50 -7.09 -15.32 -2.48
C SER A 50 -8.33 -14.51 -2.14
N ALA A 51 -8.66 -14.39 -0.86
CA ALA A 51 -9.78 -13.57 -0.38
C ALA A 51 -9.52 -12.07 -0.61
N ALA A 52 -8.31 -11.59 -0.31
CA ALA A 52 -7.92 -10.21 -0.56
C ALA A 52 -8.00 -9.86 -2.06
N ARG A 53 -7.49 -10.75 -2.92
CA ARG A 53 -7.59 -10.59 -4.37
C ARG A 53 -9.02 -10.57 -4.87
N ALA A 54 -9.88 -11.48 -4.37
CA ALA A 54 -11.29 -11.50 -4.78
C ALA A 54 -11.98 -10.16 -4.48
N TYR A 55 -11.69 -9.57 -3.31
CA TYR A 55 -12.13 -8.22 -2.97
C TYR A 55 -11.63 -7.19 -3.98
N TYR A 56 -10.33 -7.19 -4.28
CA TYR A 56 -9.78 -6.23 -5.23
C TYR A 56 -10.37 -6.39 -6.62
N ASP A 57 -10.51 -7.61 -7.13
CA ASP A 57 -11.10 -7.86 -8.45
C ASP A 57 -12.58 -7.42 -8.52
N GLU A 58 -13.35 -7.57 -7.44
CA GLU A 58 -14.75 -7.14 -7.36
C GLU A 58 -14.91 -5.61 -7.32
N TYR A 59 -14.13 -4.93 -6.47
CA TYR A 59 -14.36 -3.52 -6.13
C TYR A 59 -13.49 -2.53 -6.90
N CYS A 60 -12.48 -3.01 -7.62
CA CYS A 60 -11.54 -2.17 -8.36
C CYS A 60 -12.18 -1.15 -9.32
N ARG A 61 -13.41 -1.39 -9.80
CA ARG A 61 -14.17 -0.43 -10.63
C ARG A 61 -15.53 -0.03 -10.05
N ASN A 62 -15.87 -0.57 -8.88
CA ASN A 62 -17.23 -0.54 -8.32
C ASN A 62 -17.30 0.14 -6.95
N GLY A 63 -16.28 0.90 -6.55
CA GLY A 63 -16.26 1.53 -5.23
C GLY A 63 -15.49 0.71 -4.21
N ASN A 64 -16.07 0.64 -3.02
CA ASN A 64 -15.74 -0.26 -1.92
C ASN A 64 -17.06 -0.55 -1.16
N ASN A 65 -17.00 -1.14 0.03
CA ASN A 65 -18.21 -1.57 0.75
C ASN A 65 -18.78 -0.46 1.67
N CYS A 66 -18.21 0.74 1.63
CA CYS A 66 -18.67 1.91 2.36
C CYS A 66 -19.44 2.85 1.42
N SER A 67 -20.03 3.88 2.02
CA SER A 67 -20.82 4.87 1.28
C SER A 67 -19.93 5.66 0.31
N ASP A 68 -20.40 5.85 -0.92
CA ASP A 68 -19.68 6.62 -1.94
C ASP A 68 -19.46 8.08 -1.51
N GLY A 69 -18.32 8.65 -1.92
CA GLY A 69 -18.03 10.09 -1.78
C GLY A 69 -17.50 10.53 -0.41
N GLU A 70 -17.23 9.60 0.51
CA GLU A 70 -16.76 9.90 1.86
C GLU A 70 -15.30 10.38 1.92
N PHE A 71 -14.45 9.95 0.97
CA PHE A 71 -13.01 10.26 0.98
C PHE A 71 -12.47 10.77 -0.36
N THR A 72 -11.71 11.87 -0.33
CA THR A 72 -11.10 12.48 -1.53
C THR A 72 -9.99 11.61 -2.16
N LEU A 73 -9.37 10.71 -1.38
CA LEU A 73 -8.35 9.75 -1.82
C LEU A 73 -8.62 8.37 -1.25
N ASP A 74 -9.41 7.58 -1.95
CA ASP A 74 -9.93 6.28 -1.50
C ASP A 74 -8.95 5.10 -1.64
N CYS A 75 -7.72 5.34 -2.12
CA CYS A 75 -6.79 4.27 -2.45
C CYS A 75 -6.39 3.42 -1.25
N THR A 76 -5.99 4.05 -0.14
CA THR A 76 -5.64 3.33 1.10
C THR A 76 -6.85 2.65 1.71
N HIS A 77 -7.99 3.33 1.69
CA HIS A 77 -9.24 2.78 2.19
C HIS A 77 -9.60 1.46 1.49
N PHE A 78 -9.59 1.46 0.15
CA PHE A 78 -9.76 0.27 -0.67
C PHE A 78 -8.72 -0.84 -0.36
N VAL A 79 -7.44 -0.48 -0.21
CA VAL A 79 -6.39 -1.47 0.12
C VAL A 79 -6.63 -2.09 1.50
N CYS A 80 -7.00 -1.28 2.49
CA CYS A 80 -7.29 -1.74 3.85
C CYS A 80 -8.51 -2.67 3.91
N HIS A 81 -9.55 -2.43 3.10
CA HIS A 81 -10.67 -3.36 2.98
C HIS A 81 -10.23 -4.72 2.44
N GLY A 82 -9.45 -4.76 1.34
CA GLY A 82 -8.97 -6.03 0.81
C GLY A 82 -8.04 -6.78 1.77
N LEU A 83 -7.19 -6.06 2.53
CA LEU A 83 -6.42 -6.65 3.63
C LEU A 83 -7.33 -7.30 4.67
N SER A 84 -8.38 -6.60 5.08
CA SER A 84 -9.34 -7.10 6.07
C SER A 84 -10.10 -8.33 5.57
N SER A 85 -10.51 -8.33 4.29
CA SER A 85 -11.09 -9.51 3.62
C SER A 85 -10.12 -10.70 3.61
N GLY A 86 -8.82 -10.44 3.54
CA GLY A 86 -7.76 -11.43 3.70
C GLY A 86 -7.38 -11.75 5.14
N GLY A 87 -8.03 -11.19 6.16
CA GLY A 87 -7.79 -11.52 7.57
C GLY A 87 -6.72 -10.69 8.28
N VAL A 88 -6.25 -9.58 7.68
CA VAL A 88 -5.25 -8.67 8.27
C VAL A 88 -5.81 -7.25 8.33
N LYS A 89 -5.54 -6.49 9.40
CA LYS A 89 -5.93 -5.08 9.49
C LYS A 89 -4.83 -4.21 10.06
N VAL A 90 -4.94 -2.90 9.82
CA VAL A 90 -4.14 -1.89 10.51
C VAL A 90 -4.72 -1.65 11.90
N GLU A 91 -3.87 -1.76 12.93
CA GLU A 91 -4.16 -1.40 14.31
C GLU A 91 -3.68 0.02 14.61
N ASN A 92 -4.48 0.76 15.38
CA ASN A 92 -4.24 2.16 15.78
C ASN A 92 -4.04 3.16 14.61
N PRO A 93 -4.76 3.06 13.48
CA PRO A 93 -4.65 4.06 12.41
C PRO A 93 -5.01 5.46 12.92
N THR A 94 -4.45 6.49 12.29
CA THR A 94 -4.68 7.88 12.69
C THR A 94 -6.01 8.44 12.17
N ALA A 95 -6.60 7.80 11.17
CA ALA A 95 -7.96 8.03 10.72
C ALA A 95 -8.58 6.74 10.15
N THR A 96 -9.88 6.55 10.35
CA THR A 96 -10.63 5.36 9.89
C THR A 96 -11.92 5.74 9.17
N CYS A 97 -12.41 4.83 8.32
CA CYS A 97 -13.81 4.82 7.89
C CYS A 97 -14.73 4.29 8.99
N ASP A 98 -16.04 4.28 8.75
CA ASP A 98 -17.06 3.75 9.67
C ASP A 98 -16.87 2.26 10.04
N SER A 99 -16.23 1.49 9.17
CA SER A 99 -15.87 0.09 9.46
C SER A 99 -14.59 -0.07 10.30
N GLY A 100 -13.96 1.04 10.70
CA GLY A 100 -12.75 1.06 11.51
C GLY A 100 -11.45 0.78 10.74
N TYR A 101 -11.45 0.85 9.40
CA TYR A 101 -10.27 0.60 8.57
C TYR A 101 -9.54 1.89 8.21
N GLY A 102 -8.20 1.82 8.20
CA GLY A 102 -7.34 2.98 7.98
C GLY A 102 -7.51 3.62 6.59
N ILE A 103 -7.48 4.95 6.55
CA ILE A 103 -7.71 5.71 5.30
C ILE A 103 -6.48 6.52 4.83
N ARG A 104 -5.37 6.50 5.57
CA ARG A 104 -4.16 7.28 5.24
C ARG A 104 -3.00 6.40 4.79
N VAL A 105 -2.36 6.78 3.68
CA VAL A 105 -1.21 6.04 3.12
C VAL A 105 -0.08 5.91 4.13
N ALA A 106 0.22 6.98 4.88
CA ALA A 106 1.27 6.97 5.90
C ALA A 106 1.00 5.92 6.99
N ASP A 107 -0.25 5.78 7.46
CA ASP A 107 -0.63 4.77 8.46
C ASP A 107 -0.33 3.37 7.92
N LEU A 108 -0.76 3.09 6.69
CA LEU A 108 -0.57 1.77 6.09
C LEU A 108 0.92 1.48 5.82
N ALA A 109 1.68 2.45 5.34
CA ALA A 109 3.13 2.32 5.15
C ALA A 109 3.88 2.07 6.47
N ALA A 110 3.50 2.78 7.55
CA ALA A 110 4.03 2.54 8.90
C ALA A 110 3.70 1.13 9.39
N ALA A 111 2.44 0.70 9.20
CA ALA A 111 1.98 -0.64 9.59
C ALA A 111 2.83 -1.74 8.94
N PHE A 112 3.10 -1.63 7.63
CA PHE A 112 3.91 -2.59 6.89
C PHE A 112 5.39 -2.56 7.32
N LYS A 113 5.96 -1.37 7.54
CA LYS A 113 7.33 -1.24 8.05
C LYS A 113 7.47 -1.95 9.40
N ASN A 114 6.57 -1.68 10.34
CA ASN A 114 6.62 -2.30 11.65
C ASN A 114 6.31 -3.80 11.58
N ALA A 115 5.46 -4.22 10.64
CA ALA A 115 5.16 -5.62 10.42
C ALA A 115 6.37 -6.40 9.87
N SER A 116 7.23 -5.82 9.01
CA SER A 116 8.44 -6.49 8.55
C SER A 116 9.47 -6.73 9.65
N ASP A 117 9.45 -5.90 10.70
CA ASP A 117 10.30 -6.10 11.87
C ASP A 117 9.72 -7.17 12.83
N ARG A 118 8.40 -7.38 12.79
CA ARG A 118 7.65 -8.23 13.74
C ARG A 118 7.35 -9.64 13.23
N TYR A 119 6.96 -9.78 11.97
CA TYR A 119 6.42 -11.02 11.41
C TYR A 119 7.41 -11.62 10.41
N SER A 120 7.69 -12.91 10.55
CA SER A 120 8.69 -13.59 9.71
C SER A 120 8.29 -13.70 8.24
N ASN A 121 6.99 -13.52 7.94
CA ASN A 121 6.46 -13.59 6.59
C ASN A 121 6.19 -12.22 5.96
N VAL A 122 6.57 -11.12 6.63
CA VAL A 122 6.46 -9.77 6.07
C VAL A 122 7.84 -9.27 5.71
N SER A 123 8.03 -8.82 4.47
CA SER A 123 9.34 -8.36 4.00
C SER A 123 9.21 -7.18 3.05
N ARG A 124 10.22 -6.31 3.06
CA ARG A 124 10.40 -5.28 2.06
C ARG A 124 10.93 -5.91 0.76
N VAL A 125 10.38 -5.50 -0.38
CA VAL A 125 10.91 -5.87 -1.69
C VAL A 125 11.98 -4.87 -2.10
N ASP A 126 13.19 -5.36 -2.35
CA ASP A 126 14.41 -4.58 -2.56
C ASP A 126 14.71 -4.24 -4.03
N SER A 127 14.03 -4.89 -4.96
CA SER A 127 14.16 -4.64 -6.38
C SER A 127 12.85 -4.86 -7.13
N PHE A 128 12.59 -4.03 -8.15
CA PHE A 128 11.45 -4.22 -9.05
C PHE A 128 11.44 -5.62 -9.69
N GLY A 129 12.61 -6.22 -9.90
CA GLY A 129 12.74 -7.56 -10.46
C GLY A 129 12.15 -8.66 -9.58
N ASN A 130 12.08 -8.43 -8.27
CA ASN A 130 11.56 -9.37 -7.28
C ASN A 130 10.07 -9.18 -7.00
N THR A 131 9.42 -8.19 -7.61
CA THR A 131 8.01 -7.92 -7.38
C THR A 131 7.11 -8.99 -8.00
N LYS A 132 5.91 -9.16 -7.44
CA LYS A 132 4.89 -10.10 -7.91
C LYS A 132 3.48 -9.63 -7.52
N ALA A 133 2.47 -10.33 -8.02
CA ALA A 133 1.09 -10.09 -7.63
C ALA A 133 0.91 -10.22 -6.10
N GLY A 134 0.21 -9.27 -5.49
CA GLY A 134 -0.02 -9.19 -4.05
C GLY A 134 1.02 -8.38 -3.27
N ASP A 135 2.01 -7.80 -3.95
CA ASP A 135 2.90 -6.83 -3.31
C ASP A 135 2.18 -5.48 -3.09
N PHE A 136 2.35 -4.92 -1.89
CA PHE A 136 1.76 -3.65 -1.48
C PHE A 136 2.74 -2.52 -1.78
N CYS A 137 2.28 -1.51 -2.51
CA CYS A 137 3.11 -0.46 -3.08
C CYS A 137 2.66 0.90 -2.55
N PHE A 138 3.59 1.66 -1.98
CA PHE A 138 3.33 2.96 -1.36
C PHE A 138 4.18 4.04 -2.01
N VAL A 139 3.54 5.04 -2.61
CA VAL A 139 4.22 6.24 -3.12
C VAL A 139 4.46 7.17 -1.93
N VAL A 140 5.74 7.43 -1.61
CA VAL A 140 6.17 8.21 -0.43
C VAL A 140 6.84 9.54 -0.77
N SER A 141 7.04 9.83 -2.06
CA SER A 141 7.51 11.13 -2.54
C SER A 141 7.29 11.26 -4.06
N TRP A 142 6.83 12.45 -4.49
CA TRP A 142 6.74 12.84 -5.90
C TRP A 142 7.35 14.23 -6.16
N PHE A 143 8.06 14.38 -7.28
CA PHE A 143 8.44 15.69 -7.83
C PHE A 143 7.21 16.39 -8.45
N GLY A 144 6.41 17.07 -7.64
CA GLY A 144 5.63 18.23 -8.12
C GLY A 144 4.12 18.27 -7.90
N LEU A 145 3.42 17.20 -7.51
CA LEU A 145 2.07 17.30 -6.92
C LEU A 145 1.89 16.26 -5.80
N SER A 146 0.93 16.48 -4.92
CA SER A 146 0.95 16.05 -3.52
C SER A 146 -0.01 14.91 -3.19
N LYS A 147 0.12 13.73 -3.80
CA LYS A 147 -0.80 12.64 -3.48
C LYS A 147 -0.04 11.35 -3.25
N ASP A 148 0.24 11.09 -1.97
CA ASP A 148 0.58 9.76 -1.49
C ASP A 148 -0.46 8.77 -2.03
N HIS A 149 0.00 7.59 -2.45
CA HIS A 149 -0.88 6.59 -3.05
C HIS A 149 -0.50 5.20 -2.55
N ALA A 150 -1.52 4.41 -2.23
CA ALA A 150 -1.39 3.00 -1.89
C ALA A 150 -2.02 2.15 -3.00
N MET A 151 -1.29 1.12 -3.43
CA MET A 151 -1.69 0.20 -4.48
C MET A 151 -1.32 -1.23 -4.10
N VAL A 152 -1.94 -2.20 -4.77
CA VAL A 152 -1.53 -3.61 -4.73
C VAL A 152 -1.18 -4.05 -6.14
N ALA A 153 -0.01 -4.65 -6.32
CA ALA A 153 0.43 -5.17 -7.60
C ALA A 153 -0.49 -6.31 -8.05
N ALA A 154 -1.11 -6.18 -9.23
CA ALA A 154 -1.94 -7.23 -9.82
C ALA A 154 -1.09 -8.27 -10.58
N GLU A 155 0.13 -7.90 -10.92
CA GLU A 155 1.14 -8.73 -11.56
C GLU A 155 2.53 -8.22 -11.17
N ARG A 156 3.59 -8.78 -11.76
CA ARG A 156 4.95 -8.21 -11.59
C ARG A 156 5.00 -6.80 -12.18
N ILE A 157 5.53 -5.87 -11.42
CA ILE A 157 5.70 -4.46 -11.77
C ILE A 157 7.18 -4.18 -12.09
N ASP A 158 7.46 -3.12 -12.84
CA ASP A 158 8.81 -2.63 -13.09
C ASP A 158 8.96 -1.13 -12.79
N ALA A 159 10.15 -0.59 -13.02
CA ALA A 159 10.43 0.83 -12.78
C ALA A 159 9.65 1.79 -13.71
N LYS A 160 8.97 1.29 -14.74
CA LYS A 160 8.06 2.07 -15.60
C LYS A 160 6.62 1.96 -15.11
N GLY A 161 6.28 0.85 -14.46
CA GLY A 161 5.04 0.62 -13.75
C GLY A 161 4.50 -0.78 -13.97
N GLY A 162 3.18 -0.92 -13.99
CA GLY A 162 2.53 -2.20 -14.23
C GLY A 162 1.07 -2.19 -13.77
N LYS A 163 0.41 -3.34 -13.89
CA LYS A 163 -0.99 -3.48 -13.49
C LYS A 163 -1.12 -3.50 -11.97
N VAL A 164 -2.00 -2.65 -11.46
CA VAL A 164 -2.25 -2.48 -10.02
C VAL A 164 -3.73 -2.40 -9.72
N TRP A 165 -4.11 -2.83 -8.52
CA TRP A 165 -5.36 -2.46 -7.89
C TRP A 165 -5.14 -1.22 -7.02
N GLY A 166 -6.00 -0.21 -7.16
CA GLY A 166 -5.96 1.04 -6.41
C GLY A 166 -7.11 1.96 -6.84
N HIS A 167 -7.94 2.38 -5.88
CA HIS A 167 -9.26 2.94 -6.19
C HIS A 167 -9.24 4.34 -6.85
N THR A 168 -8.28 5.21 -6.54
CA THR A 168 -8.29 6.60 -7.04
C THR A 168 -7.90 6.74 -8.52
N ASN A 169 -7.74 5.64 -9.23
CA ASN A 169 -7.46 5.64 -10.66
C ASN A 169 -8.63 4.95 -11.37
N ALA A 170 -9.26 5.64 -12.33
CA ALA A 170 -10.20 5.00 -13.27
C ALA A 170 -9.57 3.80 -14.01
N ARG A 171 -8.24 3.66 -13.92
CA ARG A 171 -7.39 2.59 -14.44
C ARG A 171 -7.09 1.49 -13.42
N CYS A 172 -7.85 1.36 -12.34
CA CYS A 172 -7.70 0.22 -11.46
C CYS A 172 -7.82 -1.08 -12.28
N GLY A 173 -6.90 -2.01 -12.04
CA GLY A 173 -6.81 -3.27 -12.79
C GLY A 173 -6.21 -3.08 -14.19
N GLU A 174 -5.66 -1.90 -14.48
CA GLU A 174 -4.92 -1.58 -15.70
C GLU A 174 -3.51 -1.10 -15.37
N ASN A 175 -2.71 -0.86 -16.40
CA ASN A 175 -1.34 -0.38 -16.25
C ASN A 175 -1.30 1.06 -15.72
N ALA A 176 -0.67 1.23 -14.55
CA ALA A 176 -0.28 2.52 -14.01
C ALA A 176 1.18 2.84 -14.34
N SER A 177 1.48 4.10 -14.66
CA SER A 177 2.85 4.59 -14.88
C SER A 177 3.42 5.14 -13.58
N TRP A 178 4.68 4.81 -13.30
CA TRP A 178 5.36 5.15 -12.05
C TRP A 178 6.53 6.13 -12.29
N ALA A 179 6.57 6.70 -13.48
CA ALA A 179 7.62 7.60 -13.92
C ALA A 179 7.81 8.78 -12.94
N GLY A 180 8.96 8.81 -12.25
CA GLY A 180 9.30 9.86 -11.29
C GLY A 180 8.81 9.63 -9.86
N GLU A 181 8.20 8.47 -9.59
CA GLU A 181 7.73 8.10 -8.26
C GLU A 181 8.84 7.45 -7.42
N THR A 182 8.81 7.72 -6.12
CA THR A 182 9.60 6.99 -5.13
C THR A 182 8.67 6.08 -4.33
N LEU A 183 8.90 4.76 -4.41
CA LEU A 183 8.01 3.78 -3.80
C LEU A 183 8.70 2.96 -2.73
N VAL A 184 7.96 2.56 -1.71
CA VAL A 184 8.30 1.38 -0.92
C VAL A 184 7.33 0.25 -1.25
N VAL A 185 7.87 -0.96 -1.32
CA VAL A 185 7.10 -2.16 -1.66
C VAL A 185 7.29 -3.20 -0.56
N TYR A 186 6.19 -3.79 -0.11
CA TYR A 186 6.18 -4.84 0.90
C TYR A 186 5.40 -6.06 0.44
N ARG A 187 5.69 -7.21 1.04
CA ARG A 187 5.05 -8.48 0.78
C ARG A 187 4.70 -9.18 2.08
N ILE A 188 3.53 -9.81 2.11
CA ILE A 188 3.14 -10.83 3.10
C ILE A 188 3.17 -12.18 2.36
N SER A 189 3.99 -13.14 2.80
CA SER A 189 4.24 -14.43 2.14
C SER A 189 3.68 -15.63 2.89
#